data_AF-A0A9Q0NH05-F1
#
_entry.id   AF-A0A9Q0NH05-F1
#
_cell.length_a   1.000
_cell.length_b   1.000
_cell.length_c   1.000
_cell.angle_alpha   90.00
_cell.angle_beta   90.00
_cell.angle_gamma   90.00
#
_symmetry.space_group_name_H-M   'P 1'
#
loop_
_entity.id
_entity.type
_entity.pdbx_description
1 polymer ?
#
loop_
_entity_poly.entity_id
_entity_poly.type
_entity_poly.pdbx_seq_one_letter_code
_entity_poly.pdbx_strand_id
1 'polypeptide(L)'
;MVELVTEVETQFLIKHVSSRWLSLKKALIRIVDQWPNPKNYFLVFLPKQKNIAKDVEGTKRYQNIRKYLSSNLSLLYMNFAIHLADLFEGYLILLQSSKPVIHIIYSAIGDLLFSIMSSFVKLTCLTTDTRKVRKDAQALGAVNVEETQNLLSIHKIDYGKAALREIGSLESKTNLDAVKTEIKLCYQDVTLYLQKNLPYKLSILKDLQCFHKTNRLKEVSVLAVRRVATKVAEVLHGTNLTDLNKDRYADEIVRQFKLYQTEDINLDEELDSYSFWRMIGGMKDQQNHLKFDDLSKLARTCLTLCHGNAAPERGFSFNGTMLQNREETKEDTIIAIRIVKDAILHYGKVEDFPITRRLLDLCASSRQKYFLNLEVEKQQREFSERQKQKEIENAAAQKQIKEKLSEVQSLENQIEEETLKLAVADNLIEEGTGSLLSLLVTNGALNKSSVLESKSLRQ
;
A
#
# COMPACT_ATOMS: atom_id res chain seq x y z
N MET A 1 8.11 49.77 -12.94
CA MET A 1 8.32 48.76 -14.00
C MET A 1 8.41 47.41 -13.31
N VAL A 2 7.27 46.73 -13.17
CA VAL A 2 7.21 45.35 -12.68
C VAL A 2 7.22 44.48 -13.92
N GLU A 3 8.24 43.64 -14.02
CA GLU A 3 8.52 42.80 -15.17
C GLU A 3 7.34 41.87 -15.51
N LEU A 4 6.93 41.97 -16.77
CA LEU A 4 5.87 41.23 -17.44
C LEU A 4 6.39 39.84 -17.86
N VAL A 5 6.85 39.01 -16.92
CA VAL A 5 7.55 37.73 -17.22
C VAL A 5 6.63 36.49 -17.18
N THR A 6 5.33 36.61 -16.92
CA THR A 6 4.49 35.41 -16.64
C THR A 6 3.57 34.91 -17.77
N GLU A 7 3.51 35.55 -18.93
CA GLU A 7 2.58 35.09 -19.99
C GLU A 7 3.10 33.88 -20.80
N VAL A 8 4.41 33.65 -20.90
CA VAL A 8 4.95 32.57 -21.74
C VAL A 8 4.93 31.22 -21.02
N GLU A 9 5.19 31.18 -19.71
CA GLU A 9 5.17 29.93 -18.92
C GLU A 9 3.76 29.30 -18.86
N THR A 10 2.73 30.15 -18.87
CA THR A 10 1.33 29.71 -18.89
C THR A 10 0.90 29.11 -20.23
N GLN A 11 1.77 29.06 -21.24
CA GLN A 11 1.51 28.47 -22.56
C GLN A 11 2.31 27.21 -22.87
N PHE A 12 3.14 26.65 -21.97
CA PHE A 12 3.79 25.37 -22.26
C PHE A 12 2.87 24.17 -22.02
N LEU A 13 3.08 23.08 -22.76
CA LEU A 13 2.41 21.81 -22.46
C LEU A 13 2.86 21.30 -21.09
N ILE A 14 1.88 20.93 -20.26
CA ILE A 14 2.14 20.45 -18.90
C ILE A 14 2.35 18.93 -18.95
N LYS A 15 3.43 18.46 -18.34
CA LYS A 15 3.69 17.03 -18.18
C LYS A 15 2.86 16.47 -17.02
N HIS A 16 1.99 15.51 -17.32
CA HIS A 16 1.35 14.69 -16.29
C HIS A 16 2.37 13.76 -15.61
N VAL A 17 2.21 13.57 -14.30
CA VAL A 17 2.98 12.62 -13.50
C VAL A 17 2.00 11.64 -12.86
N SER A 18 2.21 10.35 -13.06
CA SER A 18 1.30 9.28 -12.61
C SER A 18 1.12 9.23 -11.08
N SER A 19 2.10 9.70 -10.31
CA SER A 19 1.98 9.83 -8.84
C SER A 19 1.22 11.08 -8.40
N ARG A 20 0.96 12.05 -9.29
CA ARG A 20 0.21 13.28 -9.00
C ARG A 20 -1.12 13.27 -9.73
N TRP A 21 -2.10 12.56 -9.18
CA TRP A 21 -3.39 12.33 -9.84
C TRP A 21 -4.12 13.62 -10.25
N LEU A 22 -4.06 14.68 -9.44
CA LEU A 22 -4.63 16.00 -9.77
C LEU A 22 -3.95 16.73 -10.95
N SER A 23 -2.80 16.25 -11.44
CA SER A 23 -2.12 16.87 -12.59
C SER A 23 -2.74 16.48 -13.94
N LEU A 24 -3.50 15.38 -14.01
CA LEU A 24 -4.04 14.87 -15.27
C LEU A 24 -5.01 15.87 -15.90
N LYS A 25 -6.00 16.34 -15.13
CA LYS A 25 -6.98 17.35 -15.56
C LYS A 25 -6.29 18.58 -16.15
N LYS A 26 -5.34 19.16 -15.42
CA LYS A 26 -4.60 20.36 -15.86
C LYS A 26 -3.84 20.12 -17.16
N ALA A 27 -3.20 18.96 -17.32
CA ALA A 27 -2.49 18.60 -18.53
C ALA A 27 -3.44 18.44 -19.73
N LEU A 28 -4.59 17.77 -19.54
CA LEU A 28 -5.59 17.58 -20.57
C LEU A 28 -6.23 18.91 -21.01
N ILE A 29 -6.62 19.77 -20.06
CA ILE A 29 -7.14 21.11 -20.37
C ILE A 29 -6.14 21.88 -21.23
N ARG A 30 -4.85 21.87 -20.87
CA ARG A 30 -3.80 22.54 -21.65
C ARG A 30 -3.68 21.99 -23.08
N ILE A 31 -3.79 20.67 -23.24
CA ILE A 31 -3.76 20.03 -24.57
C ILE A 31 -4.98 20.45 -25.40
N VAL A 32 -6.17 20.49 -24.80
CA VAL A 32 -7.42 20.89 -25.47
C VAL A 32 -7.35 22.37 -25.87
N ASP A 33 -6.96 23.27 -24.96
CA ASP A 33 -6.85 24.71 -25.22
C ASP A 33 -5.88 25.01 -26.36
N GLN A 34 -4.79 24.24 -26.44
CA GLN A 34 -3.78 24.42 -27.47
C GLN A 34 -3.94 23.49 -28.66
N TRP A 35 -5.01 22.70 -28.75
CA TRP A 35 -5.16 21.65 -29.76
C TRP A 35 -4.86 22.06 -31.21
N PRO A 36 -5.22 23.28 -31.67
CA PRO A 36 -4.85 23.75 -33.01
C PRO A 36 -3.34 23.78 -33.26
N ASN A 37 -2.53 24.08 -32.23
CA ASN A 37 -1.09 24.25 -32.36
C ASN A 37 -0.35 22.93 -32.63
N PRO A 38 -0.48 21.85 -31.82
CA PRO A 38 0.07 20.55 -32.16
C PRO A 38 -0.48 20.01 -33.48
N LYS A 39 -1.78 20.21 -33.75
CA LYS A 39 -2.39 19.73 -35.00
C LYS A 39 -1.74 20.38 -36.22
N ASN A 40 -1.59 21.70 -36.23
CA ASN A 40 -0.92 22.42 -37.31
C ASN A 40 0.58 22.05 -37.40
N TYR A 41 1.26 21.99 -36.26
CA TYR A 41 2.68 21.64 -36.24
C TYR A 41 2.93 20.23 -36.79
N PHE A 42 2.29 19.20 -36.22
CA PHE A 42 2.58 17.81 -36.58
C PHE A 42 1.93 17.35 -37.89
N LEU A 43 0.81 17.93 -38.32
CA LEU A 43 0.11 17.50 -39.53
C LEU A 43 0.37 18.38 -40.76
N VAL A 44 0.79 19.65 -40.58
CA VAL A 44 0.94 20.60 -41.69
C VAL A 44 2.38 21.09 -41.82
N PHE A 45 2.99 21.58 -40.74
CA PHE A 45 4.32 22.19 -40.81
C PHE A 45 5.44 21.13 -40.87
N LEU A 46 5.43 20.18 -39.93
CA LEU A 46 6.48 19.20 -39.74
C LEU A 46 6.65 18.26 -40.97
N PRO A 47 5.57 17.78 -41.64
CA PRO A 47 5.70 17.00 -42.86
C PRO A 47 6.36 17.74 -44.04
N LYS A 48 6.40 19.07 -44.02
CA LYS A 48 7.02 19.90 -45.07
C LYS A 48 8.53 20.10 -44.87
N GLN A 49 9.09 19.61 -43.76
CA GLN A 49 10.51 19.80 -43.44
C GLN A 49 11.40 18.79 -44.18
N LYS A 50 12.55 19.26 -44.69
CA LYS A 50 13.42 18.49 -45.62
C LYS A 50 13.91 17.14 -45.07
N ASN A 51 14.10 17.03 -43.75
CA ASN A 51 14.68 15.82 -43.12
C ASN A 51 13.64 14.90 -42.48
N ILE A 52 12.33 15.22 -42.59
CA ILE A 52 11.31 14.51 -41.81
C ILE A 52 11.18 13.03 -42.17
N ALA A 53 11.25 12.72 -43.47
CA ALA A 53 11.11 11.36 -43.99
C ALA A 53 12.22 10.43 -43.49
N LYS A 54 13.43 10.98 -43.30
CA LYS A 54 14.60 10.23 -42.84
C LYS A 54 14.63 10.04 -41.33
N ASP A 55 14.32 11.09 -40.57
CA ASP A 55 14.64 11.14 -39.14
C ASP A 55 13.43 10.92 -38.22
N VAL A 56 12.20 11.21 -38.68
CA VAL A 56 11.03 11.32 -37.78
C VAL A 56 9.82 10.52 -38.26
N GLU A 57 9.53 10.48 -39.56
CA GLU A 57 8.30 9.90 -40.11
C GLU A 57 8.13 8.40 -39.82
N GLY A 58 9.24 7.66 -39.86
CA GLY A 58 9.28 6.23 -39.50
C GLY A 58 9.22 5.96 -38.00
N THR A 59 9.30 6.98 -37.15
CA THR A 59 9.31 6.76 -35.69
C THR A 59 7.93 6.43 -35.17
N LYS A 60 7.84 5.41 -34.30
CA LYS A 60 6.59 5.05 -33.60
C LYS A 60 5.97 6.24 -32.84
N ARG A 61 6.81 7.13 -32.29
CA ARG A 61 6.37 8.32 -31.56
C ARG A 61 5.58 9.27 -32.47
N TYR A 62 6.14 9.62 -33.63
CA TYR A 62 5.47 10.50 -34.58
C TYR A 62 4.20 9.87 -35.14
N GLN A 63 4.24 8.59 -35.50
CA GLN A 63 3.06 7.86 -36.00
C GLN A 63 1.91 7.86 -34.99
N ASN A 64 2.21 7.65 -33.70
CA ASN A 64 1.23 7.72 -32.63
C ASN A 64 0.63 9.13 -32.51
N ILE A 65 1.46 10.17 -32.47
CA ILE A 65 1.00 11.56 -32.41
C ILE A 65 0.11 11.90 -33.61
N ARG A 66 0.54 11.56 -34.81
CA ARG A 66 -0.22 11.77 -36.05
C ARG A 66 -1.56 11.05 -36.01
N LYS A 67 -1.59 9.80 -35.53
CA LYS A 67 -2.83 9.00 -35.40
C LYS A 67 -3.86 9.71 -34.50
N TYR A 68 -3.46 10.16 -33.32
CA TYR A 68 -4.38 10.83 -32.39
C TYR A 68 -4.79 12.22 -32.87
N LEU A 69 -3.87 13.03 -33.40
CA LEU A 69 -4.22 14.37 -33.93
C LEU A 69 -5.10 14.33 -35.18
N SER A 70 -5.04 13.24 -35.96
CA SER A 70 -5.90 13.05 -37.14
C SER A 70 -7.26 12.45 -36.80
N SER A 71 -7.44 11.88 -35.61
CA SER A 71 -8.72 11.29 -35.20
C SER A 71 -9.72 12.37 -34.79
N ASN A 72 -10.94 12.27 -35.32
CA ASN A 72 -12.07 13.11 -34.92
C ASN A 72 -12.58 12.80 -33.49
N LEU A 73 -12.21 11.67 -32.91
CA LEU A 73 -12.64 11.25 -31.56
C LEU A 73 -11.70 11.71 -30.44
N SER A 74 -10.47 12.14 -30.75
CA SER A 74 -9.48 12.42 -29.70
C SER A 74 -9.89 13.59 -28.80
N LEU A 75 -10.43 14.68 -29.38
CA LEU A 75 -10.98 15.79 -28.60
C LEU A 75 -12.15 15.36 -27.72
N LEU A 76 -13.05 14.52 -28.24
CA LEU A 76 -14.16 13.97 -27.49
C LEU A 76 -13.67 13.21 -26.25
N TYR A 77 -12.76 12.24 -26.41
CA TYR A 77 -12.26 11.45 -25.28
C TYR A 77 -11.46 12.29 -24.28
N MET A 78 -10.70 13.29 -24.72
CA MET A 78 -9.99 14.18 -23.79
C MET A 78 -10.97 15.06 -22.99
N ASN A 79 -12.00 15.62 -23.65
CA ASN A 79 -13.04 16.39 -22.97
C ASN A 79 -13.85 15.52 -21.99
N PHE A 80 -14.13 14.27 -22.35
CA PHE A 80 -14.75 13.31 -21.45
C PHE A 80 -13.83 12.96 -20.27
N ALA A 81 -12.53 12.74 -20.50
CA ALA A 81 -11.57 12.47 -19.44
C ALA A 81 -11.40 13.67 -18.49
N ILE A 82 -11.49 14.91 -18.98
CA ILE A 82 -11.54 16.12 -18.14
C ILE A 82 -12.79 16.10 -17.26
N HIS A 83 -13.96 15.84 -17.85
CA HIS A 83 -15.21 15.73 -17.09
C HIS A 83 -15.14 14.63 -16.02
N LEU A 84 -14.62 13.45 -16.35
CA LEU A 84 -14.42 12.38 -15.39
C LEU A 84 -13.47 12.82 -14.27
N ALA A 85 -12.37 13.50 -14.60
CA ALA A 85 -11.43 14.02 -13.60
C ALA A 85 -12.06 15.05 -12.66
N ASP A 86 -13.03 15.86 -13.13
CA ASP A 86 -13.80 16.78 -12.29
C ASP A 86 -14.58 16.04 -11.20
N LEU A 87 -15.14 14.87 -11.51
CA LEU A 87 -15.88 14.05 -10.55
C LEU A 87 -14.98 13.52 -9.42
N PHE A 88 -13.69 13.31 -9.69
CA PHE A 88 -12.71 12.84 -8.70
C PHE A 88 -12.05 13.98 -7.91
N GLU A 89 -12.01 15.19 -8.45
CA GLU A 89 -11.16 16.28 -7.95
C GLU A 89 -11.41 16.57 -6.46
N GLY A 90 -12.67 16.71 -6.04
CA GLY A 90 -13.00 16.98 -4.64
C GLY A 90 -12.51 15.89 -3.68
N TYR A 91 -12.71 14.62 -4.03
CA TYR A 91 -12.26 13.49 -3.22
C TYR A 91 -10.72 13.40 -3.17
N LEU A 92 -10.05 13.62 -4.30
CA LEU A 92 -8.58 13.56 -4.37
C LEU A 92 -7.92 14.73 -3.62
N ILE A 93 -8.49 15.93 -3.68
CA ILE A 93 -8.05 17.08 -2.87
C ILE A 93 -8.17 16.74 -1.39
N LEU A 94 -9.29 16.14 -0.97
CA LEU A 94 -9.50 15.72 0.41
C LEU A 94 -8.40 14.75 0.88
N LEU A 95 -8.07 13.74 0.07
CA LEU A 95 -7.01 12.78 0.38
C LEU A 95 -5.61 13.40 0.44
N GLN A 96 -5.40 14.53 -0.23
CA GLN A 96 -4.13 15.26 -0.20
C GLN A 96 -4.02 16.25 0.97
N SER A 97 -5.11 16.48 1.71
CA SER A 97 -5.15 17.42 2.83
C SER A 97 -4.07 17.14 3.87
N SER A 98 -3.49 18.20 4.44
CA SER A 98 -2.64 18.15 5.63
C SER A 98 -3.45 18.12 6.92
N LYS A 99 -4.73 18.51 6.87
CA LYS A 99 -5.63 18.51 8.03
C LYS A 99 -6.23 17.12 8.25
N PRO A 100 -6.61 16.76 9.49
CA PRO A 100 -7.37 15.55 9.78
C PRO A 100 -8.72 15.53 9.07
N VAL A 101 -8.98 14.50 8.27
CA VAL A 101 -10.26 14.37 7.51
C VAL A 101 -10.93 13.00 7.67
N ILE A 102 -10.40 12.11 8.52
CA ILE A 102 -10.95 10.75 8.71
C ILE A 102 -12.45 10.74 9.05
N HIS A 103 -12.89 11.71 9.84
CA HIS A 103 -14.28 11.92 10.25
C HIS A 103 -15.24 12.33 9.12
N ILE A 104 -14.72 12.66 7.92
CA ILE A 104 -15.52 12.99 6.72
C ILE A 104 -15.21 12.09 5.52
N ILE A 105 -14.27 11.14 5.62
CA ILE A 105 -13.96 10.22 4.52
C ILE A 105 -15.19 9.41 4.11
N TYR A 106 -15.97 8.91 5.08
CA TYR A 106 -17.13 8.07 4.75
C TYR A 106 -18.17 8.81 3.91
N SER A 107 -18.50 10.06 4.29
CA SER A 107 -19.38 10.90 3.49
C SER A 107 -18.76 11.21 2.12
N ALA A 108 -17.45 11.50 2.06
CA ALA A 108 -16.76 11.80 0.81
C ALA A 108 -16.68 10.61 -0.16
N ILE A 109 -16.51 9.38 0.34
CA ILE A 109 -16.63 8.14 -0.45
C ILE A 109 -18.02 8.04 -1.03
N GLY A 110 -19.03 8.29 -0.19
CA GLY A 110 -20.39 8.44 -0.64
C GLY A 110 -20.40 9.41 -1.80
N ASP A 111 -20.04 10.68 -1.56
CA ASP A 111 -20.09 11.80 -2.52
C ASP A 111 -19.53 11.44 -3.88
N LEU A 112 -18.33 10.86 -3.91
CA LEU A 112 -17.69 10.34 -5.11
C LEU A 112 -18.57 9.30 -5.85
N LEU A 113 -19.04 8.27 -5.14
CA LEU A 113 -19.87 7.22 -5.74
C LEU A 113 -21.14 7.78 -6.36
N PHE A 114 -21.86 8.65 -5.64
CA PHE A 114 -23.09 9.24 -6.18
C PHE A 114 -22.81 10.15 -7.37
N SER A 115 -21.77 11.00 -7.31
CA SER A 115 -21.43 11.88 -8.42
C SER A 115 -21.16 11.09 -9.69
N ILE A 116 -20.35 10.02 -9.62
CA ILE A 116 -20.07 9.17 -10.78
C ILE A 116 -21.31 8.38 -11.22
N MET A 117 -22.00 7.74 -10.29
CA MET A 117 -23.17 6.92 -10.61
C MET A 117 -24.34 7.74 -11.15
N SER A 118 -24.51 8.99 -10.71
CA SER A 118 -25.57 9.87 -11.22
C SER A 118 -25.46 10.15 -12.72
N SER A 119 -24.25 9.99 -13.30
CA SER A 119 -24.02 10.16 -14.73
C SER A 119 -24.58 9.02 -15.59
N PHE A 120 -24.80 7.82 -15.04
CA PHE A 120 -25.18 6.65 -15.86
C PHE A 120 -26.16 5.65 -15.21
N VAL A 121 -26.46 5.80 -13.91
CA VAL A 121 -27.39 4.96 -13.14
C VAL A 121 -28.68 5.73 -12.87
N LYS A 122 -29.82 5.02 -12.89
CA LYS A 122 -31.12 5.61 -12.57
C LYS A 122 -31.13 6.14 -11.14
N LEU A 123 -31.64 7.36 -10.94
CA LEU A 123 -31.73 8.01 -9.64
C LEU A 123 -32.55 7.22 -8.60
N THR A 124 -33.49 6.39 -9.05
CA THR A 124 -34.26 5.47 -8.19
C THR A 124 -33.37 4.44 -7.49
N CYS A 125 -32.22 4.08 -8.08
CA CYS A 125 -31.26 3.17 -7.49
C CYS A 125 -30.33 3.87 -6.48
N LEU A 126 -30.26 5.21 -6.50
CA LEU A 126 -29.31 6.02 -5.70
C LEU A 126 -29.98 6.73 -4.50
N THR A 127 -31.30 6.66 -4.40
CA THR A 127 -32.10 7.32 -3.35
C THR A 127 -32.97 6.29 -2.60
N THR A 128 -33.36 6.58 -1.35
CA THR A 128 -34.13 5.64 -0.50
C THR A 128 -35.64 5.83 -0.56
N ASP A 129 -36.13 7.03 -0.91
CA ASP A 129 -37.55 7.35 -1.09
C ASP A 129 -37.72 8.47 -2.12
N THR A 130 -38.74 8.38 -2.99
CA THR A 130 -39.21 9.39 -3.99
C THR A 130 -38.27 10.62 -4.21
N ARG A 131 -37.02 10.35 -4.63
CA ARG A 131 -35.96 11.31 -4.99
C ARG A 131 -35.46 12.29 -3.91
N LYS A 132 -35.81 12.12 -2.63
CA LYS A 132 -35.49 13.14 -1.60
C LYS A 132 -34.25 12.88 -0.75
N VAL A 133 -33.90 11.62 -0.47
CA VAL A 133 -32.75 11.28 0.38
C VAL A 133 -31.80 10.36 -0.37
N ARG A 134 -30.56 10.79 -0.43
CA ARG A 134 -29.45 10.09 -1.05
C ARG A 134 -29.00 8.91 -0.18
N LYS A 135 -28.69 7.78 -0.81
CA LYS A 135 -28.10 6.61 -0.14
C LYS A 135 -26.72 6.94 0.44
N ASP A 136 -26.38 6.31 1.57
CA ASP A 136 -25.06 6.42 2.17
C ASP A 136 -23.99 5.66 1.37
N ALA A 137 -22.72 5.79 1.74
CA ALA A 137 -21.61 5.17 1.03
C ALA A 137 -21.74 3.64 0.95
N GLN A 138 -22.25 3.00 2.01
CA GLN A 138 -22.43 1.55 2.04
C GLN A 138 -23.53 1.09 1.09
N ALA A 139 -24.68 1.77 1.10
CA ALA A 139 -25.79 1.45 0.23
C ALA A 139 -25.50 1.77 -1.24
N LEU A 140 -24.75 2.85 -1.54
CA LEU A 140 -24.26 3.16 -2.88
C LEU A 140 -23.23 2.14 -3.37
N GLY A 141 -22.30 1.73 -2.50
CA GLY A 141 -21.29 0.72 -2.82
C GLY A 141 -21.88 -0.67 -3.11
N ALA A 142 -23.12 -0.93 -2.69
CA ALA A 142 -23.84 -2.18 -2.94
C ALA A 142 -24.74 -2.16 -4.19
N VAL A 143 -24.86 -1.04 -4.90
CA VAL A 143 -25.69 -0.96 -6.12
C VAL A 143 -25.04 -1.74 -7.25
N ASN A 144 -25.77 -2.67 -7.85
CA ASN A 144 -25.29 -3.41 -9.02
C ASN A 144 -25.35 -2.51 -10.27
N VAL A 145 -24.18 -2.19 -10.83
CA VAL A 145 -23.99 -1.36 -12.03
C VAL A 145 -23.82 -2.15 -13.32
N GLU A 146 -23.87 -3.48 -13.27
CA GLU A 146 -23.87 -4.37 -14.44
C GLU A 146 -25.29 -4.69 -14.90
N GLU A 147 -26.25 -4.61 -13.97
CA GLU A 147 -27.66 -4.86 -14.22
C GLU A 147 -28.29 -3.75 -15.10
N THR A 148 -28.71 -4.11 -16.31
CA THR A 148 -29.20 -3.15 -17.31
C THR A 148 -30.43 -2.39 -16.83
N GLN A 149 -31.28 -3.01 -16.00
CA GLN A 149 -32.47 -2.34 -15.46
C GLN A 149 -32.15 -1.16 -14.54
N ASN A 150 -30.95 -1.12 -13.95
CA ASN A 150 -30.50 -0.03 -13.08
C ASN A 150 -29.90 1.14 -13.87
N LEU A 151 -29.57 0.94 -15.15
CA LEU A 151 -28.79 1.89 -15.94
C LEU A 151 -29.67 2.82 -16.77
N LEU A 152 -29.15 4.00 -17.04
CA LEU A 152 -29.72 4.91 -18.04
C LEU A 152 -29.47 4.36 -19.45
N SER A 153 -30.34 4.74 -20.39
CA SER A 153 -30.10 4.50 -21.81
C SER A 153 -28.91 5.32 -22.27
N ILE A 154 -28.21 4.86 -23.32
CA ILE A 154 -27.03 5.55 -23.83
C ILE A 154 -27.31 7.03 -24.12
N HIS A 155 -28.50 7.39 -24.59
CA HIS A 155 -28.86 8.78 -24.91
C HIS A 155 -29.17 9.68 -23.69
N LYS A 156 -29.23 9.11 -22.48
CA LYS A 156 -29.58 9.82 -21.24
C LYS A 156 -28.42 9.90 -20.24
N ILE A 157 -27.26 9.35 -20.56
CA ILE A 157 -26.06 9.45 -19.71
C ILE A 157 -25.47 10.87 -19.79
N ASP A 158 -24.80 11.29 -18.73
CA ASP A 158 -24.06 12.54 -18.71
C ASP A 158 -22.65 12.34 -19.28
N TYR A 159 -22.35 13.04 -20.36
CA TYR A 159 -21.04 13.03 -21.03
C TYR A 159 -20.16 14.21 -20.61
N GLY A 160 -20.74 15.20 -19.92
CA GLY A 160 -20.17 16.53 -19.77
C GLY A 160 -20.41 17.43 -20.98
N LYS A 161 -20.58 18.73 -20.71
CA LYS A 161 -20.95 19.74 -21.73
C LYS A 161 -19.93 19.85 -22.87
N ALA A 162 -18.63 19.76 -22.57
CA ALA A 162 -17.58 19.85 -23.58
C ALA A 162 -17.59 18.65 -24.53
N ALA A 163 -17.66 17.43 -24.00
CA ALA A 163 -17.78 16.21 -24.79
C ALA A 163 -19.06 16.20 -25.65
N LEU A 164 -20.18 16.68 -25.10
CA LEU A 164 -21.45 16.77 -25.84
C LEU A 164 -21.34 17.70 -27.07
N ARG A 165 -20.59 18.81 -26.97
CA ARG A 165 -20.30 19.68 -28.12
C ARG A 165 -19.49 18.96 -29.19
N GLU A 166 -18.48 18.20 -28.79
CA GLU A 166 -17.68 17.40 -29.73
C GLU A 166 -18.56 16.36 -30.43
N ILE A 167 -19.43 15.64 -29.70
CA ILE A 167 -20.40 14.70 -30.27
C ILE A 167 -21.26 15.37 -31.35
N GLY A 168 -21.74 16.59 -31.09
CA GLY A 168 -22.55 17.35 -32.06
C GLY A 168 -21.79 17.80 -33.31
N SER A 169 -20.45 17.84 -33.25
CA SER A 169 -19.59 18.22 -34.37
C SER A 169 -19.10 17.04 -35.23
N LEU A 170 -19.35 15.80 -34.79
CA LEU A 170 -18.93 14.60 -35.51
C LEU A 170 -19.76 14.37 -36.78
N GLU A 171 -19.10 13.92 -37.84
CA GLU A 171 -19.75 13.59 -39.13
C GLU A 171 -20.67 12.36 -39.00
N SER A 172 -21.71 12.31 -39.85
CA SER A 172 -22.72 11.24 -39.89
C SER A 172 -22.17 9.82 -40.12
N LYS A 173 -20.95 9.70 -40.64
CA LYS A 173 -20.26 8.41 -40.84
C LYS A 173 -19.71 7.81 -39.53
N THR A 174 -19.68 8.57 -38.45
CA THR A 174 -19.18 8.10 -37.15
C THR A 174 -20.26 7.28 -36.45
N ASN A 175 -19.94 6.08 -35.97
CA ASN A 175 -20.86 5.29 -35.17
C ASN A 175 -21.00 5.88 -33.76
N LEU A 176 -21.86 6.89 -33.62
CA LEU A 176 -22.05 7.63 -32.37
C LEU A 176 -22.57 6.74 -31.24
N ASP A 177 -23.40 5.74 -31.53
CA ASP A 177 -23.95 4.86 -30.50
C ASP A 177 -22.88 3.91 -29.93
N ALA A 178 -21.91 3.47 -30.75
CA ALA A 178 -20.74 2.75 -30.26
C ALA A 178 -19.91 3.63 -29.30
N VAL A 179 -19.63 4.88 -29.67
CA VAL A 179 -18.87 5.81 -28.83
C VAL A 179 -19.59 6.10 -27.50
N LYS A 180 -20.92 6.30 -27.55
CA LYS A 180 -21.73 6.50 -26.32
C LYS A 180 -21.73 5.26 -25.43
N THR A 181 -21.71 4.08 -26.04
CA THR A 181 -21.61 2.80 -25.33
C THR A 181 -20.25 2.66 -24.64
N GLU A 182 -19.16 3.02 -25.31
CA GLU A 182 -17.82 3.03 -24.71
C GLU A 182 -17.72 3.97 -23.50
N ILE A 183 -18.29 5.18 -23.59
CA ILE A 183 -18.33 6.14 -22.47
C ILE A 183 -19.12 5.54 -21.29
N LYS A 184 -20.27 4.91 -21.56
CA LYS A 184 -21.05 4.22 -20.53
C LYS A 184 -20.25 3.11 -19.86
N LEU A 185 -19.55 2.28 -20.64
CA LEU A 185 -18.69 1.20 -20.13
C LEU A 185 -17.56 1.77 -19.27
N CYS A 186 -16.95 2.90 -19.66
CA CYS A 186 -15.93 3.56 -18.85
C CYS A 186 -16.46 3.95 -17.46
N TYR A 187 -17.66 4.52 -17.36
CA TYR A 187 -18.28 4.80 -16.07
C TYR A 187 -18.55 3.54 -15.24
N GLN A 188 -18.99 2.46 -15.89
CA GLN A 188 -19.21 1.17 -15.22
C GLN A 188 -17.90 0.60 -14.67
N ASP A 189 -16.85 0.55 -15.48
CA ASP A 189 -15.53 0.04 -15.08
C ASP A 189 -14.93 0.85 -13.93
N VAL A 190 -15.03 2.18 -14.01
CA VAL A 190 -14.60 3.09 -12.94
C VAL A 190 -15.39 2.82 -11.66
N THR A 191 -16.71 2.68 -11.75
CA THR A 191 -17.56 2.43 -10.58
C THR A 191 -17.27 1.06 -9.96
N LEU A 192 -17.11 0.02 -10.77
CA LEU A 192 -16.74 -1.32 -10.31
C LEU A 192 -15.37 -1.31 -9.61
N TYR A 193 -14.40 -0.58 -10.17
CA TYR A 193 -13.09 -0.39 -9.53
C TYR A 193 -13.24 0.28 -8.15
N LEU A 194 -14.06 1.33 -8.04
CA LEU A 194 -14.29 2.02 -6.76
C LEU A 194 -15.05 1.14 -5.76
N GLN A 195 -16.07 0.41 -6.21
CA GLN A 195 -16.81 -0.55 -5.38
C GLN A 195 -15.93 -1.70 -4.89
N LYS A 196 -14.86 -2.04 -5.62
CA LYS A 196 -13.89 -3.04 -5.18
C LYS A 196 -12.88 -2.49 -4.16
N ASN A 197 -12.40 -1.26 -4.36
CA ASN A 197 -11.23 -0.75 -3.63
C ASN A 197 -11.55 0.26 -2.52
N LEU A 198 -12.71 0.91 -2.52
CA LEU A 198 -13.07 1.88 -1.49
C LEU A 198 -13.56 1.19 -0.19
N PRO A 199 -13.21 1.71 0.99
CA PRO A 199 -13.53 1.09 2.27
C PRO A 199 -14.97 1.41 2.77
N TYR A 200 -15.97 1.50 1.89
CA TYR A 200 -17.35 1.86 2.29
C TYR A 200 -18.04 0.81 3.18
N LYS A 201 -17.51 -0.42 3.25
CA LYS A 201 -18.01 -1.48 4.14
C LYS A 201 -17.49 -1.34 5.58
N LEU A 202 -16.50 -0.49 5.82
CA LEU A 202 -15.93 -0.31 7.15
C LEU A 202 -16.85 0.54 8.02
N SER A 203 -17.59 -0.11 8.92
CA SER A 203 -18.52 0.55 9.85
C SER A 203 -17.82 1.60 10.73
N ILE A 204 -16.55 1.39 11.09
CA ILE A 204 -15.79 2.36 11.88
C ILE A 204 -15.68 3.72 11.18
N LEU A 205 -15.52 3.76 9.84
CA LEU A 205 -15.47 5.03 9.11
C LEU A 205 -16.81 5.77 9.17
N LYS A 206 -17.93 5.02 9.15
CA LYS A 206 -19.26 5.58 9.35
C LYS A 206 -19.40 6.16 10.75
N ASP A 207 -18.91 5.46 11.76
CA ASP A 207 -19.00 5.87 13.16
C ASP A 207 -18.14 7.08 13.48
N LEU A 208 -16.94 7.19 12.90
CA LEU A 208 -16.03 8.33 13.09
C LEU A 208 -16.63 9.68 12.66
N GLN A 209 -17.70 9.68 11.85
CA GLN A 209 -18.45 10.89 11.54
C GLN A 209 -19.07 11.55 12.78
N CYS A 210 -19.25 10.84 13.90
CA CYS A 210 -19.73 11.43 15.16
C CYS A 210 -18.82 12.56 15.68
N PHE A 211 -17.54 12.57 15.28
CA PHE A 211 -16.59 13.62 15.64
C PHE A 211 -16.65 14.86 14.74
N HIS A 212 -17.47 14.84 13.69
CA HIS A 212 -17.76 16.06 12.93
C HIS A 212 -18.68 16.97 13.74
N LYS A 213 -18.36 18.27 13.76
CA LYS A 213 -19.07 19.29 14.57
C LYS A 213 -20.58 19.28 14.34
N THR A 214 -21.00 19.19 13.07
CA THR A 214 -22.41 19.19 12.68
C THR A 214 -23.16 17.90 13.04
N ASN A 215 -22.46 16.82 13.39
CA ASN A 215 -23.06 15.55 13.79
C ASN A 215 -23.28 15.44 15.31
N ARG A 216 -22.91 16.47 16.08
CA ARG A 216 -23.07 16.56 17.53
C ARG A 216 -24.48 16.16 18.00
N LEU A 217 -25.51 16.76 17.43
CA LEU A 217 -26.90 16.59 17.88
C LEU A 217 -27.62 15.37 17.29
N LYS A 218 -26.96 14.56 16.44
CA LYS A 218 -27.59 13.38 15.84
C LYS A 218 -27.66 12.24 16.86
N GLU A 219 -28.82 11.63 17.02
CA GLU A 219 -29.00 10.47 17.92
C GLU A 219 -28.05 9.31 17.58
N VAL A 220 -27.83 9.06 16.29
CA VAL A 220 -26.92 8.02 15.80
C VAL A 220 -25.47 8.22 16.28
N SER A 221 -25.08 9.46 16.61
CA SER A 221 -23.72 9.79 17.08
C SER A 221 -23.43 9.23 18.47
N VAL A 222 -24.44 9.09 19.34
CA VAL A 222 -24.26 8.51 20.69
C VAL A 222 -23.92 7.02 20.60
N LEU A 223 -24.57 6.30 19.69
CA LEU A 223 -24.26 4.89 19.43
C LEU A 223 -22.92 4.73 18.71
N ALA A 224 -22.61 5.64 17.78
CA ALA A 224 -21.35 5.63 17.06
C ALA A 224 -20.15 5.89 17.99
N VAL A 225 -20.21 6.90 18.86
CA VAL A 225 -19.10 7.20 19.78
C VAL A 225 -18.86 6.05 20.76
N ARG A 226 -19.93 5.37 21.20
CA ARG A 226 -19.81 4.15 22.01
C ARG A 226 -19.01 3.08 21.26
N ARG A 227 -19.42 2.74 20.04
CA ARG A 227 -18.72 1.74 19.21
C ARG A 227 -17.26 2.10 18.96
N VAL A 228 -16.97 3.38 18.70
CA VAL A 228 -15.59 3.87 18.55
C VAL A 228 -14.79 3.70 19.85
N ALA A 229 -15.33 4.14 20.99
CA ALA A 229 -14.66 4.04 22.29
C ALA A 229 -14.36 2.58 22.65
N THR A 230 -15.35 1.69 22.46
CA THR A 230 -15.19 0.24 22.61
C THR A 230 -14.06 -0.29 21.74
N LYS A 231 -13.99 0.13 20.47
CA LYS A 231 -12.97 -0.35 19.52
C LYS A 231 -11.57 0.15 19.85
N VAL A 232 -11.45 1.42 20.26
CA VAL A 232 -10.18 2.00 20.68
C VAL A 232 -9.69 1.33 21.96
N ALA A 233 -10.57 1.11 22.94
CA ALA A 233 -10.21 0.39 24.16
C ALA A 233 -9.75 -1.05 23.89
N GLU A 234 -10.39 -1.77 22.96
CA GLU A 234 -9.93 -3.11 22.53
C GLU A 234 -8.51 -3.09 21.97
N VAL A 235 -8.18 -2.09 21.15
CA VAL A 235 -6.85 -1.97 20.51
C VAL A 235 -5.77 -1.58 21.53
N LEU A 236 -6.13 -0.76 22.52
CA LEU A 236 -5.20 -0.31 23.56
C LEU A 236 -5.08 -1.31 24.72
N HIS A 237 -6.02 -2.24 24.85
CA HIS A 237 -5.98 -3.26 25.89
C HIS A 237 -4.72 -4.12 25.78
N GLY A 238 -3.98 -4.27 26.89
CA GLY A 238 -2.74 -5.04 26.94
C GLY A 238 -1.53 -4.33 26.33
N THR A 239 -1.65 -3.07 25.91
CA THR A 239 -0.50 -2.23 25.59
C THR A 239 0.06 -1.60 26.86
N ASN A 240 1.37 -1.30 26.88
CA ASN A 240 2.00 -0.55 27.98
C ASN A 240 1.50 0.90 28.11
N LEU A 241 0.55 1.31 27.27
CA LEU A 241 0.06 2.68 27.19
C LEU A 241 -1.10 2.92 28.16
N THR A 242 -1.96 1.93 28.44
CA THR A 242 -3.17 2.13 29.26
C THR A 242 -3.68 0.85 29.92
N ASP A 243 -4.09 0.92 31.20
CA ASP A 243 -4.85 -0.13 31.92
C ASP A 243 -6.36 0.18 31.91
N LEU A 244 -6.92 0.39 30.71
CA LEU A 244 -8.31 0.80 30.54
C LEU A 244 -9.25 -0.41 30.63
N ASN A 245 -10.19 -0.37 31.58
CA ASN A 245 -11.36 -1.22 31.54
C ASN A 245 -12.29 -0.74 30.41
N LYS A 246 -12.49 -1.60 29.41
CA LYS A 246 -13.23 -1.32 28.17
C LYS A 246 -14.63 -0.77 28.41
N ASP A 247 -15.40 -1.40 29.30
CA ASP A 247 -16.81 -1.06 29.51
C ASP A 247 -16.93 0.27 30.27
N ARG A 248 -16.13 0.44 31.34
CA ARG A 248 -16.09 1.69 32.10
C ARG A 248 -15.65 2.87 31.22
N TYR A 249 -14.65 2.67 30.37
CA TYR A 249 -14.19 3.71 29.44
C TYR A 249 -15.28 4.09 28.44
N ALA A 250 -15.93 3.10 27.82
CA ALA A 250 -16.99 3.37 26.86
C ALA A 250 -18.20 4.08 27.50
N ASP A 251 -18.59 3.70 28.72
CA ASP A 251 -19.67 4.36 29.44
C ASP A 251 -19.33 5.80 29.82
N GLU A 252 -18.10 6.06 30.27
CA GLU A 252 -17.64 7.41 30.58
C GLU A 252 -17.60 8.31 29.35
N ILE A 253 -17.10 7.81 28.21
CA ILE A 253 -17.13 8.53 26.93
C ILE A 253 -18.57 8.87 26.53
N VAL A 254 -19.51 7.92 26.65
CA VAL A 254 -20.92 8.16 26.32
C VAL A 254 -21.54 9.20 27.26
N ARG A 255 -21.20 9.16 28.55
CA ARG A 255 -21.63 10.17 29.53
C ARG A 255 -21.14 11.56 29.13
N GLN A 256 -19.84 11.69 28.84
CA GLN A 256 -19.24 12.95 28.38
C GLN A 256 -19.85 13.41 27.05
N PHE A 257 -20.14 12.50 26.11
CA PHE A 257 -20.76 12.84 24.83
C PHE A 257 -22.18 13.38 25.00
N LYS A 258 -22.99 12.78 25.88
CA LYS A 258 -24.34 13.26 26.19
C LYS A 258 -24.31 14.65 26.82
N LEU A 259 -23.40 14.89 27.76
CA LEU A 259 -23.20 16.23 28.33
C LEU A 259 -22.70 17.21 27.25
N TYR A 260 -21.79 16.75 26.40
CA TYR A 260 -21.34 17.53 25.24
C TYR A 260 -22.50 17.86 24.30
N GLN A 261 -23.61 17.13 24.24
CA GLN A 261 -24.78 17.53 23.42
C GLN A 261 -25.60 18.66 24.03
N THR A 262 -25.53 18.87 25.35
CA THR A 262 -26.36 19.87 26.06
C THR A 262 -25.71 21.23 26.24
N GLU A 263 -24.39 21.34 26.07
CA GLU A 263 -23.69 22.62 26.21
C GLU A 263 -24.09 23.62 25.12
N ASP A 264 -23.90 24.92 25.36
CA ASP A 264 -23.94 25.90 24.27
C ASP A 264 -22.52 26.07 23.73
N ILE A 265 -22.29 25.68 22.47
CA ILE A 265 -20.96 25.67 21.86
C ILE A 265 -21.05 26.35 20.50
N ASN A 266 -20.27 27.41 20.33
CA ASN A 266 -20.13 28.07 19.05
C ASN A 266 -19.44 27.13 18.05
N LEU A 267 -20.15 26.78 16.97
CA LEU A 267 -19.64 25.95 15.90
C LEU A 267 -18.93 26.84 14.87
N ASP A 268 -17.76 27.35 15.22
CA ASP A 268 -16.90 28.07 14.28
C ASP A 268 -16.52 27.15 13.10
N GLU A 269 -16.97 27.49 11.90
CA GLU A 269 -16.73 26.72 10.69
C GLU A 269 -15.26 26.80 10.22
N GLU A 270 -14.53 27.85 10.58
CA GLU A 270 -13.14 28.05 10.16
C GLU A 270 -12.16 27.20 10.98
N LEU A 271 -12.52 26.89 12.22
CA LEU A 271 -11.70 26.10 13.11
C LEU A 271 -11.57 24.66 12.58
N ASP A 272 -10.36 24.13 12.44
CA ASP A 272 -10.21 22.73 12.01
C ASP A 272 -10.68 21.75 13.09
N SER A 273 -10.97 20.51 12.71
CA SER A 273 -11.54 19.50 13.62
C SER A 273 -10.61 19.17 14.78
N TYR A 274 -9.29 19.18 14.61
CA TYR A 274 -8.37 18.91 15.72
C TYR A 274 -8.37 20.07 16.72
N SER A 275 -8.26 21.30 16.24
CA SER A 275 -8.30 22.50 17.09
C SER A 275 -9.63 22.65 17.81
N PHE A 276 -10.74 22.29 17.16
CA PHE A 276 -12.05 22.20 17.79
C PHE A 276 -12.07 21.22 18.96
N TRP A 277 -11.63 19.98 18.77
CA TRP A 277 -11.61 19.00 19.87
C TRP A 277 -10.62 19.37 20.98
N ARG A 278 -9.55 20.11 20.66
CA ARG A 278 -8.65 20.69 21.67
C ARG A 278 -9.35 21.74 22.53
N MET A 279 -10.15 22.62 21.91
CA MET A 279 -10.97 23.60 22.63
C MET A 279 -11.98 22.91 23.55
N ILE A 280 -12.69 21.90 23.04
CA ILE A 280 -13.64 21.10 23.85
C ILE A 280 -12.95 20.46 25.05
N GLY A 281 -11.76 19.89 24.86
CA GLY A 281 -10.98 19.30 25.96
C GLY A 281 -10.48 20.31 26.99
N GLY A 282 -10.44 21.61 26.65
CA GLY A 282 -10.07 22.69 27.58
C GLY A 282 -11.25 23.24 28.38
N MET A 283 -12.49 22.83 28.09
CA MET A 283 -13.67 23.29 28.83
C MET A 283 -13.69 22.74 30.25
N LYS A 284 -13.92 23.63 31.21
CA LYS A 284 -13.94 23.29 32.63
C LYS A 284 -15.32 23.42 33.24
N ASP A 285 -15.59 22.61 34.25
CA ASP A 285 -16.78 22.74 35.08
C ASP A 285 -16.62 23.82 36.16
N GLN A 286 -17.65 24.00 36.98
CA GLN A 286 -17.65 24.97 38.08
C GLN A 286 -16.60 24.64 39.15
N GLN A 287 -16.11 23.40 39.19
CA GLN A 287 -15.08 22.92 40.11
C GLN A 287 -13.67 22.96 39.48
N ASN A 288 -13.51 23.57 38.31
CA ASN A 288 -12.25 23.69 37.57
C ASN A 288 -11.70 22.34 37.05
N HIS A 289 -12.53 21.29 36.98
CA HIS A 289 -12.21 20.01 36.34
C HIS A 289 -12.55 20.04 34.86
N LEU A 290 -11.81 19.26 34.05
CA LEU A 290 -12.07 19.16 32.61
C LEU A 290 -13.37 18.39 32.36
N LYS A 291 -14.35 19.00 31.69
CA LYS A 291 -15.67 18.39 31.43
C LYS A 291 -15.61 17.21 30.46
N PHE A 292 -14.74 17.30 29.46
CA PHE A 292 -14.72 16.44 28.26
C PHE A 292 -13.33 15.86 27.98
N ASP A 293 -12.55 15.58 29.02
CA ASP A 293 -11.15 15.17 28.87
C ASP A 293 -11.00 13.87 28.05
N ASP A 294 -11.67 12.80 28.47
CA ASP A 294 -11.59 11.49 27.79
C ASP A 294 -12.20 11.54 26.40
N LEU A 295 -13.31 12.26 26.23
CA LEU A 295 -13.96 12.42 24.94
C LEU A 295 -13.06 13.19 23.96
N SER A 296 -12.43 14.29 24.41
CA SER A 296 -11.49 15.05 23.59
C SER A 296 -10.26 14.22 23.24
N LYS A 297 -9.72 13.46 24.19
CA LYS A 297 -8.59 12.53 23.95
C LYS A 297 -8.97 11.49 22.90
N LEU A 298 -10.15 10.87 23.01
CA LEU A 298 -10.65 9.88 22.04
C LEU A 298 -10.77 10.51 20.64
N ALA A 299 -11.46 11.64 20.53
CA ALA A 299 -11.67 12.31 19.26
C ALA A 299 -10.34 12.70 18.59
N ARG A 300 -9.41 13.29 19.37
CA ARG A 300 -8.08 13.67 18.88
C ARG A 300 -7.26 12.45 18.45
N THR A 301 -7.35 11.35 19.18
CA THR A 301 -6.69 10.08 18.84
C THR A 301 -7.24 9.52 17.53
N CYS A 302 -8.56 9.53 17.35
CA CYS A 302 -9.15 9.09 16.10
C CYS A 302 -8.76 10.01 14.93
N LEU A 303 -8.67 11.32 15.15
CA LEU A 303 -8.27 12.29 14.13
C LEU A 303 -6.80 12.15 13.68
N THR A 304 -5.94 11.42 14.40
CA THR A 304 -4.58 11.12 13.91
C THR A 304 -4.53 9.94 12.94
N LEU A 305 -5.64 9.23 12.71
CA LEU A 305 -5.68 8.14 11.75
C LEU A 305 -5.41 8.65 10.33
N CYS A 306 -4.46 7.99 9.64
CA CYS A 306 -4.09 8.33 8.28
C CYS A 306 -5.28 8.19 7.32
N HIS A 307 -5.55 9.24 6.55
CA HIS A 307 -6.60 9.26 5.54
C HIS A 307 -6.11 9.05 4.11
N GLY A 308 -4.80 9.14 3.86
CA GLY A 308 -4.21 9.00 2.53
C GLY A 308 -2.69 9.04 2.54
N ASN A 309 -2.09 8.88 1.36
CA ASN A 309 -0.64 8.75 1.20
C ASN A 309 0.11 10.09 1.18
N ALA A 310 -0.60 11.22 1.14
CA ALA A 310 0.02 12.52 0.98
C ALA A 310 0.94 12.92 2.14
N ALA A 311 0.64 12.48 3.38
CA ALA A 311 1.52 12.72 4.51
C ALA A 311 2.87 11.98 4.37
N PRO A 312 2.90 10.65 4.13
CA PRO A 312 4.12 9.93 3.77
C PRO A 312 4.86 10.53 2.55
N GLU A 313 4.15 10.89 1.48
CA GLU A 313 4.77 11.46 0.26
C GLU A 313 5.44 12.82 0.50
N ARG A 314 4.84 13.69 1.33
CA ARG A 314 5.49 14.92 1.80
C ARG A 314 6.74 14.60 2.61
N GLY A 315 6.65 13.57 3.45
CA GLY A 315 7.80 12.97 4.13
C GLY A 315 8.89 12.59 3.14
N PHE A 316 8.62 11.76 2.15
CA PHE A 316 9.63 11.32 1.17
C PHE A 316 10.22 12.48 0.37
N SER A 317 9.41 13.45 -0.04
CA SER A 317 9.90 14.62 -0.78
C SER A 317 10.96 15.40 0.01
N PHE A 318 10.69 15.60 1.30
CA PHE A 318 11.63 16.30 2.17
C PHE A 318 12.86 15.43 2.51
N ASN A 319 12.73 14.10 2.54
CA ASN A 319 13.89 13.21 2.67
C ASN A 319 14.76 13.35 1.43
N GLY A 320 14.15 13.39 0.25
CA GLY A 320 14.83 13.63 -1.01
C GLY A 320 15.65 14.92 -0.97
N THR A 321 15.08 16.05 -0.52
CA THR A 321 15.82 17.31 -0.37
C THR A 321 16.96 17.20 0.65
N MET A 322 16.73 16.54 1.78
CA MET A 322 17.73 16.39 2.84
C MET A 322 18.91 15.49 2.42
N LEU A 323 18.64 14.49 1.59
CA LEU A 323 19.60 13.48 1.15
C LEU A 323 20.33 13.89 -0.14
N GLN A 324 20.02 15.04 -0.74
CA GLN A 324 20.79 15.56 -1.88
C GLN A 324 22.28 15.62 -1.52
N ASN A 325 23.10 14.89 -2.27
CA ASN A 325 24.54 14.72 -2.06
C ASN A 325 24.93 14.01 -0.75
N ARG A 326 24.01 13.22 -0.15
CA ARG A 326 24.22 12.47 1.11
C ARG A 326 23.66 11.06 1.05
N GLU A 327 23.87 10.37 -0.06
CA GLU A 327 23.26 9.07 -0.39
C GLU A 327 23.71 7.93 0.55
N GLU A 328 24.88 8.05 1.17
CA GLU A 328 25.44 7.07 2.12
C GLU A 328 24.96 7.28 3.58
N THR A 329 24.00 8.18 3.81
CA THR A 329 23.51 8.47 5.18
C THR A 329 22.75 7.28 5.75
N LYS A 330 23.21 6.73 6.88
CA LYS A 330 22.50 5.68 7.64
C LYS A 330 21.09 6.12 8.04
N GLU A 331 20.16 5.18 8.11
CA GLU A 331 18.76 5.40 8.49
C GLU A 331 18.59 6.14 9.83
N ASP A 332 19.37 5.76 10.86
CA ASP A 332 19.32 6.43 12.17
C ASP A 332 19.61 7.92 12.10
N THR A 333 20.55 8.32 11.24
CA THR A 333 20.88 9.73 11.02
C THR A 333 19.74 10.45 10.30
N ILE A 334 19.07 9.79 9.35
CA ILE A 334 17.89 10.32 8.68
C ILE A 334 16.77 10.58 9.69
N ILE A 335 16.50 9.59 10.56
CA ILE A 335 15.51 9.69 11.64
C ILE A 335 15.87 10.82 12.60
N ALA A 336 17.13 10.92 13.03
CA ALA A 336 17.59 11.96 13.94
C ALA A 336 17.42 13.38 13.36
N ILE A 337 17.83 13.59 12.11
CA ILE A 337 17.66 14.89 11.43
C ILE A 337 16.16 15.22 11.29
N ARG A 338 15.33 14.20 11.02
CA ARG A 338 13.88 14.36 10.94
C ARG A 338 13.25 14.82 12.22
N ILE A 339 13.55 14.15 13.33
CA ILE A 339 13.05 14.52 14.66
C ILE A 339 13.40 15.98 14.97
N VAL A 340 14.65 16.39 14.74
CA VAL A 340 15.09 17.77 14.98
C VAL A 340 14.33 18.75 14.10
N LYS A 341 14.21 18.48 12.80
CA LYS A 341 13.58 19.42 11.87
C LYS A 341 12.07 19.52 12.07
N ASP A 342 11.39 18.40 12.33
CA ASP A 342 9.97 18.39 12.64
C ASP A 342 9.69 19.11 13.97
N ALA A 343 10.57 18.97 14.96
CA ALA A 343 10.48 19.73 16.21
C ALA A 343 10.65 21.23 15.96
N ILE A 344 11.63 21.66 15.16
CA ILE A 344 11.80 23.09 14.79
C ILE A 344 10.57 23.62 14.06
N LEU A 345 10.04 22.86 13.09
CA LEU A 345 8.83 23.23 12.34
C LEU A 345 7.60 23.36 13.23
N HIS A 346 7.51 22.58 14.31
CA HIS A 346 6.42 22.70 15.29
C HIS A 346 6.41 24.06 16.00
N TYR A 347 7.58 24.64 16.29
CA TYR A 347 7.70 25.99 16.85
C TYR A 347 7.54 27.09 15.79
N GLY A 348 7.42 26.73 14.50
CA GLY A 348 7.22 27.65 13.39
C GLY A 348 8.50 28.35 12.94
N LYS A 349 9.25 28.94 13.88
CA LYS A 349 10.53 29.58 13.60
C LYS A 349 11.67 28.97 14.43
N VAL A 350 12.88 29.09 13.89
CA VAL A 350 14.10 28.62 14.57
C VAL A 350 14.37 29.42 15.84
N GLU A 351 14.06 30.72 15.83
CA GLU A 351 14.20 31.62 16.99
C GLU A 351 13.29 31.26 18.17
N ASP A 352 12.15 30.62 17.89
CA ASP A 352 11.17 30.23 18.90
C ASP A 352 11.48 28.85 19.52
N PHE A 353 12.47 28.13 18.98
CA PHE A 353 12.84 26.80 19.47
C PHE A 353 13.59 26.88 20.81
N PRO A 354 13.04 26.33 21.91
CA PRO A 354 13.64 26.47 23.22
C PRO A 354 14.88 25.59 23.37
N ILE A 355 16.04 26.22 23.53
CA ILE A 355 17.28 25.52 23.90
C ILE A 355 17.25 25.23 25.40
N THR A 356 16.75 24.04 25.74
CA THR A 356 16.68 23.60 27.14
C THR A 356 18.05 23.20 27.68
N ARG A 357 18.26 23.31 28.99
CA ARG A 357 19.50 22.82 29.65
C ARG A 357 19.79 21.35 29.36
N ARG A 358 18.74 20.52 29.34
CA ARG A 358 18.82 19.11 28.96
C ARG A 358 19.39 18.92 27.55
N LEU A 359 19.02 19.78 26.59
CA LEU A 359 19.55 19.71 25.23
C LEU A 359 21.04 20.07 25.20
N LEU A 360 21.46 21.07 25.98
CA LEU A 360 22.88 21.44 26.13
C LEU A 360 23.70 20.29 26.73
N ASP A 361 23.19 19.64 27.78
CA ASP A 361 23.86 18.49 28.42
C ASP A 361 23.97 17.30 27.45
N LEU A 362 22.93 17.04 26.65
CA LEU A 362 22.94 16.02 25.60
C LEU A 362 23.94 16.36 24.49
N CYS A 363 24.06 17.64 24.11
CA CYS A 363 25.04 18.10 23.13
C CYS A 363 26.47 17.93 23.66
N ALA A 364 26.73 18.34 24.90
CA ALA A 364 28.04 18.21 25.55
C ALA A 364 28.49 16.74 25.65
N SER A 365 27.56 15.82 25.92
CA SER A 365 27.84 14.37 26.00
C SER A 365 27.79 13.64 24.65
N SER A 366 27.44 14.30 23.55
CA SER A 366 27.21 13.67 22.24
C SER A 366 28.44 12.94 21.70
N ARG A 367 29.63 13.57 21.81
CA ARG A 367 30.90 12.98 21.37
C ARG A 367 31.23 11.69 22.12
N GLN A 368 31.02 11.69 23.44
CA GLN A 368 31.25 10.49 24.26
C GLN A 368 30.28 9.37 23.88
N LYS A 369 28.99 9.68 23.70
CA LYS A 369 27.99 8.70 23.25
C LYS A 369 28.32 8.14 21.86
N TYR A 370 28.82 8.96 20.95
CA TYR A 370 29.25 8.51 19.64
C TYR A 370 30.39 7.49 19.73
N PHE A 371 31.42 7.75 20.53
CA PHE A 371 32.51 6.78 20.72
C PHE A 371 32.04 5.48 21.36
N LEU A 372 31.14 5.54 22.34
CA LEU A 372 30.54 4.33 22.92
C LEU A 372 29.76 3.53 21.88
N ASN A 373 29.02 4.20 20.98
CA ASN A 373 28.31 3.53 19.92
C ASN A 373 29.25 2.86 18.90
N LEU A 374 30.35 3.52 18.53
CA LEU A 374 31.37 2.92 17.65
C LEU A 374 32.00 1.67 18.25
N GLU A 375 32.23 1.65 19.57
CA GLU A 375 32.76 0.49 20.27
C GLU A 375 31.76 -0.68 20.24
N VAL A 376 30.47 -0.40 20.47
CA VAL A 376 29.39 -1.39 20.35
C VAL A 376 29.28 -1.93 18.91
N GLU A 377 29.31 -1.05 17.89
CA GLU A 377 29.28 -1.47 16.48
C GLU A 377 30.50 -2.33 16.10
N LYS A 378 31.66 -2.07 16.70
CA LYS A 378 32.87 -2.86 16.49
C LYS A 378 32.72 -4.26 17.11
N GLN A 379 32.27 -4.34 18.37
CA GLN A 379 32.04 -5.61 19.06
C GLN A 379 30.99 -6.47 18.34
N GLN A 380 29.91 -5.87 17.85
CA GLN A 380 28.90 -6.58 17.07
C GLN A 380 29.44 -7.11 15.75
N ARG A 381 30.28 -6.34 15.05
CA ARG A 381 30.95 -6.81 13.82
C ARG A 381 31.87 -7.99 14.09
N GLU A 382 32.74 -7.88 15.08
CA GLU A 382 33.64 -8.97 15.48
C GLU A 382 32.86 -10.22 15.90
N PHE A 383 31.74 -10.06 16.60
CA PHE A 383 30.87 -11.18 16.96
C PHE A 383 30.23 -11.84 15.74
N SER A 384 29.70 -11.05 14.80
CA SER A 384 29.08 -11.55 13.57
C SER A 384 30.09 -12.27 12.67
N GLU A 385 31.30 -11.73 12.53
CA GLU A 385 32.40 -12.38 11.78
C GLU A 385 32.79 -13.71 12.42
N ARG A 386 32.92 -13.77 13.74
CA ARG A 386 33.17 -15.03 14.46
C ARG A 386 32.05 -16.04 14.27
N GLN A 387 30.79 -15.62 14.23
CA GLN A 387 29.67 -16.52 13.95
C GLN A 387 29.73 -17.08 12.53
N LYS A 388 29.94 -16.23 11.53
CA LYS A 388 30.09 -16.66 10.13
C LYS A 388 31.26 -17.62 9.96
N GLN A 389 32.38 -17.35 10.62
CA GLN A 389 33.54 -18.23 10.57
C GLN A 389 33.23 -19.61 11.18
N LYS A 390 32.54 -19.65 12.33
CA LYS A 390 32.08 -20.91 12.94
C LYS A 390 31.10 -21.66 12.05
N GLU A 391 30.19 -20.97 11.35
CA GLU A 391 29.26 -21.61 10.42
C GLU A 391 29.99 -22.24 9.23
N ILE A 392 30.99 -21.55 8.67
CA ILE A 392 31.83 -22.07 7.59
C ILE A 392 32.63 -23.29 8.06
N GLU A 393 33.25 -23.22 9.24
CA GLU A 393 34.00 -24.34 9.83
C GLU A 393 33.10 -25.55 10.11
N ASN A 394 31.90 -25.33 10.68
CA ASN A 394 30.93 -26.39 10.91
C ASN A 394 30.44 -27.03 9.61
N ALA A 395 30.19 -26.24 8.56
CA ALA A 395 29.80 -26.76 7.25
C ALA A 395 30.92 -27.58 6.59
N ALA A 396 32.17 -27.13 6.70
CA ALA A 396 33.34 -27.88 6.23
C ALA A 396 33.53 -29.20 6.99
N ALA A 397 33.39 -29.19 8.32
CA ALA A 397 33.47 -30.39 9.15
C ALA A 397 32.35 -31.38 8.81
N GLN A 398 31.11 -30.92 8.63
CA GLN A 398 29.99 -31.76 8.20
C GLN A 398 30.23 -32.40 6.83
N LYS A 399 30.80 -31.64 5.87
CA LYS A 399 31.15 -32.17 4.56
C LYS A 399 32.21 -33.28 4.67
N GLN A 400 33.24 -33.07 5.49
CA GLN A 400 34.30 -34.05 5.70
C GLN A 400 33.80 -35.32 6.39
N ILE A 401 32.88 -35.19 7.36
CA ILE A 401 32.23 -36.34 8.00
C ILE A 401 31.41 -37.14 6.97
N LYS A 402 30.67 -36.45 6.09
CA LYS A 402 29.87 -37.09 5.04
C LYS A 402 30.73 -37.86 4.04
N GLU A 403 31.86 -37.28 3.61
CA GLU A 403 32.83 -37.94 2.72
C GLU A 403 33.40 -39.21 3.37
N LYS A 404 33.84 -39.13 4.64
CA LYS A 404 34.31 -40.30 5.38
C LYS A 404 33.23 -41.36 5.56
N LEU A 405 31.97 -40.97 5.79
CA LEU A 405 30.86 -41.92 5.93
C LEU A 405 30.62 -42.70 4.63
N SER A 406 30.71 -42.03 3.47
CA SER A 406 30.61 -42.72 2.17
C SER A 406 31.79 -43.64 1.89
N GLU A 407 32.98 -43.29 2.37
CA GLU A 407 34.17 -44.13 2.25
C GLU A 407 34.02 -45.40 3.11
N VAL A 408 33.54 -45.26 4.36
CA VAL A 408 33.24 -46.40 5.24
C VAL A 408 32.19 -47.32 4.62
N GLN A 409 31.10 -46.78 4.07
CA GLN A 409 30.09 -47.60 3.39
C GLN A 409 30.64 -48.37 2.19
N SER A 410 31.57 -47.76 1.44
CA SER A 410 32.21 -48.45 0.31
C SER A 410 33.10 -49.61 0.77
N LEU A 411 33.82 -49.44 1.89
CA LEU A 411 34.65 -50.48 2.49
C LEU A 411 33.80 -51.60 3.10
N GLU A 412 32.68 -51.27 3.74
CA GLU A 412 31.73 -52.26 4.27
C GLU A 412 31.20 -53.17 3.14
N ASN A 413 30.80 -52.59 2.00
CA ASN A 413 30.36 -53.35 0.84
C ASN A 413 31.47 -54.25 0.27
N GLN A 414 32.72 -53.78 0.24
CA GLN A 414 33.86 -54.59 -0.21
C GLN A 414 34.14 -55.75 0.73
N ILE A 415 34.07 -55.53 2.05
CA ILE A 415 34.22 -56.58 3.06
C ILE A 415 33.11 -57.62 2.89
N GLU A 416 31.86 -57.19 2.69
CA GLU A 416 30.73 -58.10 2.48
C GLU A 416 30.93 -58.98 1.23
N GLU A 417 31.38 -58.37 0.13
CA GLU A 417 31.69 -59.09 -1.12
C GLU A 417 32.83 -60.12 -0.94
N GLU A 418 33.90 -59.75 -0.22
CA GLU A 418 35.01 -60.66 0.08
C GLU A 418 34.60 -61.78 1.04
N THR A 419 33.75 -61.51 2.05
CA THR A 419 33.20 -62.57 2.91
C THR A 419 32.31 -63.55 2.15
N LEU A 420 31.55 -63.09 1.17
CA LEU A 420 30.78 -63.95 0.27
C LEU A 420 31.70 -64.83 -0.58
N LYS A 421 32.78 -64.28 -1.13
CA LYS A 421 33.78 -65.04 -1.89
C LYS A 421 34.47 -66.11 -1.03
N LEU A 422 34.81 -65.77 0.21
CA LEU A 422 35.36 -66.72 1.18
C LEU A 422 34.38 -67.86 1.48
N ALA A 423 33.11 -67.55 1.73
CA ALA A 423 32.09 -68.58 1.97
C ALA A 423 31.89 -69.51 0.76
N VAL A 424 31.97 -68.98 -0.47
CA VAL A 424 31.95 -69.80 -1.69
C VAL A 424 33.19 -70.67 -1.81
N ALA A 425 34.37 -70.13 -1.49
CA ALA A 425 35.62 -70.90 -1.48
C ALA A 425 35.59 -72.04 -0.44
N ASP A 426 35.07 -71.78 0.76
CA ASP A 426 34.90 -72.79 1.81
C ASP A 426 33.94 -73.90 1.37
N ASN A 427 32.80 -73.56 0.75
CA ASN A 427 31.87 -74.54 0.19
C ASN A 427 32.52 -75.40 -0.92
N LEU A 428 33.32 -74.80 -1.81
CA LEU A 428 34.05 -75.53 -2.85
C LEU A 428 35.12 -76.46 -2.27
N ILE A 429 35.77 -76.05 -1.18
CA ILE A 429 36.71 -76.91 -0.44
C ILE A 429 35.96 -78.08 0.22
N GLU A 430 34.79 -77.84 0.81
CA GLU A 430 33.95 -78.91 1.37
C GLU A 430 33.48 -79.90 0.27
N GLU A 431 33.02 -79.41 -0.88
CA GLU A 431 32.60 -80.26 -2.00
C GLU A 431 33.78 -81.03 -2.62
N GLY A 432 34.93 -80.38 -2.77
CA GLY A 432 36.16 -80.99 -3.26
C GLY A 432 36.70 -82.06 -2.31
N THR A 433 36.69 -81.80 -1.00
CA THR A 433 37.08 -82.80 0.01
C THR A 433 36.08 -83.94 0.09
N GLY A 434 34.77 -83.67 -0.02
CA GLY A 434 33.73 -84.69 -0.11
C GLY A 434 33.88 -85.58 -1.35
N SER A 435 34.24 -85.00 -2.50
CA SER A 435 34.47 -85.73 -3.76
C SER A 435 35.77 -86.53 -3.74
N LEU A 436 36.83 -86.03 -3.11
CA LEU A 436 38.05 -86.81 -2.88
C LEU A 436 37.81 -87.99 -1.95
N LEU A 437 37.04 -87.78 -0.87
CA LEU A 437 36.63 -88.86 0.03
C LEU A 437 35.80 -89.91 -0.71
N SER A 438 34.88 -89.52 -1.59
CA SER A 438 34.07 -90.46 -2.36
C SER A 438 34.90 -91.23 -3.42
N LEU A 439 35.87 -90.57 -4.06
CA LEU A 439 36.82 -91.20 -4.99
C LEU A 439 37.78 -92.17 -4.31
N LEU A 440 38.25 -91.85 -3.10
CA LEU A 440 39.11 -92.75 -2.32
C LEU A 440 38.36 -93.99 -1.81
N VAL A 441 37.06 -93.86 -1.54
CA VAL A 441 36.17 -94.99 -1.21
C VAL A 441 35.87 -95.86 -2.45
N THR A 442 35.67 -95.25 -3.63
CA THR A 442 35.35 -96.00 -4.86
C THR A 442 36.57 -96.67 -5.50
N ASN A 443 37.77 -96.10 -5.37
CA ASN A 443 39.02 -96.70 -5.86
C ASN A 443 39.69 -97.66 -4.86
N GLY A 444 39.00 -98.07 -3.79
CA GLY A 444 39.43 -99.15 -2.90
C GLY A 444 40.63 -98.85 -2.00
N ALA A 445 41.04 -97.58 -1.89
CA ALA A 445 42.16 -97.16 -1.05
C ALA A 445 41.77 -96.87 0.41
N LEU A 446 40.47 -96.69 0.71
CA LEU A 446 39.95 -96.45 2.08
C LEU A 446 38.73 -97.32 2.39
N ASN A 447 38.77 -97.99 3.55
CA ASN A 447 37.66 -98.78 4.09
C ASN A 447 36.58 -97.84 4.67
N LYS A 448 35.28 -98.17 4.57
CA LYS A 448 34.17 -97.33 5.09
C LYS A 448 34.32 -96.91 6.56
N SER A 449 35.10 -97.66 7.36
CA SER A 449 35.38 -97.36 8.77
C SER A 449 36.31 -96.17 8.99
N SER A 450 37.26 -95.85 8.09
CA SER A 450 38.18 -94.72 8.25
C SER A 450 37.58 -93.37 7.83
N VAL A 451 36.46 -93.37 7.11
CA VAL A 451 35.71 -92.16 6.74
C VAL A 451 34.95 -91.56 7.93
N LEU A 452 34.59 -92.38 8.93
CA LEU A 452 33.90 -91.91 10.14
C LEU A 452 34.86 -91.22 11.12
N GLU A 453 36.15 -91.56 11.13
CA GLU A 453 37.15 -90.92 12.00
C GLU A 453 37.62 -89.55 11.52
N SER A 454 37.57 -89.27 10.21
CA SER A 454 38.00 -87.97 9.66
C SER A 454 36.96 -86.86 9.80
N LYS A 455 35.67 -87.20 9.97
CA LYS A 455 34.59 -86.22 10.19
C LYS A 455 34.52 -85.67 11.63
N SER A 456 35.15 -86.29 12.62
CA SER A 456 35.17 -85.77 14.01
C SER A 456 36.32 -84.82 14.32
N LEU A 457 37.30 -84.68 13.41
CA LEU A 457 38.54 -83.91 13.62
C LEU A 457 38.55 -82.50 12.97
N ARG A 458 37.42 -82.03 12.43
CA ARG A 458 37.25 -80.68 11.86
C ARG A 458 35.99 -79.98 12.39
N GLN A 459 35.85 -79.91 13.72
CA GLN A 459 35.06 -78.87 14.38
C GLN A 459 35.99 -77.76 14.86
#